data_AF-K1T5J2-F1
#
_entry.id   AF-K1T5J2-F1
#
_cell.length_a   1.000
_cell.length_b   1.000
_cell.length_c   1.000
_cell.angle_alpha   90.00
_cell.angle_beta   90.00
_cell.angle_gamma   90.00
#
_symmetry.space_group_name_H-M   'P 1'
#
loop_
_entity.id
_entity.type
_entity.pdbx_description
1 polymer ?
#
loop_
_entity_poly.entity_id
_entity_poly.type
_entity_poly.pdbx_seq_one_letter_code
_entity_poly.pdbx_strand_id
1 'polypeptide(L)'
;MTASTVNRPNNAQEIYLKELGSESPMLVRLIMKSIHKQNKREVKHIGCKRFGIQYLLKGIYTHNGLLYFHTEIKNQSNVPFDVDYITWKIVDKKVAKRTAVQE
;
A
#
# COMPACT_ATOMS: atom_id res chain seq x y z
N MET A 1 -11.06 36.84 -26.59
CA MET A 1 -10.39 35.56 -26.91
C MET A 1 -9.06 35.56 -26.17
N THR A 2 -8.69 34.66 -25.27
CA THR A 2 -9.27 33.40 -24.80
C THR A 2 -8.70 33.19 -23.39
N ALA A 3 -9.56 32.82 -22.43
CA ALA A 3 -9.11 32.36 -21.13
C ALA A 3 -8.29 31.09 -21.35
N SER A 4 -6.99 31.13 -21.03
CA SER A 4 -6.15 29.94 -21.05
C SER A 4 -6.67 29.01 -19.96
N THR A 5 -7.19 27.88 -20.41
CA THR A 5 -7.72 26.80 -19.59
C THR A 5 -6.68 26.41 -18.53
N VAL A 6 -7.06 26.57 -17.26
CA VAL A 6 -6.24 26.14 -16.13
C VAL A 6 -6.25 24.60 -16.12
N ASN A 7 -5.36 23.98 -16.88
CA ASN A 7 -5.07 22.57 -16.77
C ASN A 7 -4.23 22.39 -15.49
N ARG A 8 -4.88 22.07 -14.36
CA ARG A 8 -4.18 21.73 -13.11
C ARG A 8 -3.58 20.33 -13.30
N PRO A 9 -2.26 20.17 -13.49
CA PRO A 9 -1.71 18.85 -13.68
C PRO A 9 -1.65 18.14 -12.31
N ASN A 10 -2.60 17.24 -12.07
CA ASN A 10 -2.44 16.01 -11.28
C ASN A 10 -1.54 16.05 -10.01
N ASN A 11 -1.64 17.11 -9.19
CA ASN A 11 -0.85 17.33 -7.95
C ASN A 11 -0.89 16.16 -6.94
N ALA A 12 -1.82 15.21 -7.08
CA ALA A 12 -1.89 14.04 -6.22
C ALA A 12 -0.57 13.24 -6.23
N GLN A 13 0.09 13.08 -7.38
CA GLN A 13 1.37 12.36 -7.44
C GLN A 13 2.49 13.12 -6.71
N GLU A 14 2.62 14.43 -6.86
CA GLU A 14 3.66 15.21 -6.18
C GLU A 14 3.56 15.18 -4.66
N ILE A 15 2.34 15.14 -4.10
CA ILE A 15 2.12 15.11 -2.66
C ILE A 15 2.63 13.79 -2.05
N TYR A 16 2.40 12.65 -2.71
CA TYR A 16 2.98 11.36 -2.29
C TYR A 16 4.51 11.33 -2.39
N LEU A 17 5.10 12.13 -3.28
CA LEU A 17 6.54 12.14 -3.57
C LEU A 17 7.39 12.85 -2.53
N LYS A 18 6.85 13.84 -1.81
CA LYS A 18 7.62 14.64 -0.86
C LYS A 18 8.09 13.85 0.37
N GLU A 19 7.41 12.76 0.69
CA GLU A 19 7.73 11.87 1.83
C GLU A 19 8.58 10.64 1.47
N LEU A 20 9.02 10.51 0.20
CA LEU A 20 9.89 9.40 -0.26
C LEU A 20 11.34 9.50 0.25
N GLY A 21 11.68 10.54 1.00
CA GLY A 21 13.05 10.81 1.44
C GLY A 21 13.96 11.03 0.24
N SER A 22 14.98 10.17 0.09
CA SER A 22 15.97 10.22 -0.99
C SER A 22 15.61 9.40 -2.23
N GLU A 23 14.45 8.72 -2.24
CA GLU A 23 14.11 7.78 -3.32
C GLU A 23 13.61 8.46 -4.58
N SER A 24 14.05 7.94 -5.74
CA SER A 24 13.54 8.39 -7.03
C SER A 24 12.08 7.97 -7.20
N PRO A 25 11.17 8.90 -7.52
CA PRO A 25 9.77 8.58 -7.80
C PRO A 25 9.58 7.54 -8.91
N MET A 26 10.50 7.55 -9.88
CA MET A 26 10.52 6.58 -10.96
C MET A 26 10.80 5.17 -10.44
N LEU A 27 11.77 5.02 -9.54
CA LEU A 27 12.14 3.73 -8.95
C LEU A 27 10.98 3.17 -8.12
N VAL A 28 10.38 4.01 -7.26
CA VAL A 28 9.22 3.60 -6.45
C VAL A 28 8.06 3.14 -7.34
N ARG A 29 7.79 3.86 -8.45
CA ARG A 29 6.78 3.46 -9.42
C ARG A 29 7.11 2.12 -10.08
N LEU A 30 8.38 1.87 -10.43
CA LEU A 30 8.82 0.61 -11.03
C LEU A 30 8.70 -0.56 -10.05
N ILE A 31 9.06 -0.35 -8.78
CA ILE A 31 8.88 -1.34 -7.71
C ILE A 31 7.39 -1.68 -7.53
N MET A 32 6.53 -0.67 -7.38
CA MET A 32 5.08 -0.87 -7.25
C MET A 32 4.49 -1.63 -8.45
N LYS A 33 4.89 -1.27 -9.68
CA LYS A 33 4.48 -1.99 -10.90
C LYS A 33 4.96 -3.43 -10.93
N SER A 34 6.19 -3.68 -10.51
CA SER A 34 6.77 -5.03 -10.46
C SER A 34 6.02 -5.92 -9.47
N ILE A 35 5.77 -5.42 -8.25
CA ILE A 35 4.99 -6.13 -7.22
C ILE A 35 3.59 -6.45 -7.75
N HIS A 36 2.92 -5.46 -8.33
CA HIS A 36 1.58 -5.64 -8.89
C HIS A 36 1.56 -6.67 -10.02
N LYS A 37 2.51 -6.61 -10.96
CA LYS A 37 2.59 -7.54 -12.10
C LYS A 37 2.92 -8.97 -11.67
N GLN A 38 3.82 -9.13 -10.71
CA GLN A 38 4.16 -10.45 -10.18
C GLN A 38 2.97 -11.07 -9.43
N ASN A 39 2.16 -10.24 -8.76
CA ASN A 39 0.92 -10.60 -8.09
C ASN A 39 1.03 -11.78 -7.10
N LYS A 40 2.22 -12.01 -6.54
CA LYS A 40 2.51 -13.12 -5.63
C LYS A 40 1.73 -12.99 -4.33
N ARG A 41 1.44 -14.13 -3.70
CA ARG A 41 0.78 -14.22 -2.38
C ARG A 41 1.73 -14.92 -1.41
N GLU A 42 2.63 -14.14 -0.84
CA GLU A 42 3.59 -14.58 0.19
C GLU A 42 2.90 -14.68 1.56
N VAL A 43 2.01 -13.73 1.85
CA VAL A 43 1.19 -13.72 3.06
C VAL A 43 -0.15 -14.40 2.77
N LYS A 44 -0.40 -15.54 3.42
CA LYS A 44 -1.60 -16.37 3.17
C LYS A 44 -2.71 -16.20 4.22
N HIS A 45 -2.34 -15.87 5.46
CA HIS A 45 -3.24 -15.91 6.61
C HIS A 45 -3.76 -14.53 7.07
N ILE A 46 -3.42 -13.45 6.36
CA ILE A 46 -3.88 -12.09 6.69
C ILE A 46 -4.92 -11.65 5.66
N GLY A 47 -6.16 -11.57 6.11
CA GLY A 47 -7.28 -11.12 5.29
C GLY A 47 -8.62 -11.32 5.99
N CYS A 48 -9.67 -10.83 5.36
CA CYS A 48 -11.03 -10.88 5.82
C CYS A 48 -11.97 -11.16 4.64
N LYS A 49 -13.03 -11.94 4.87
CA LYS A 49 -14.14 -12.10 3.93
C LYS A 49 -15.46 -11.95 4.67
N ARG A 50 -16.30 -11.01 4.24
CA ARG A 50 -17.62 -10.79 4.83
C ARG A 50 -18.58 -10.22 3.78
N PHE A 51 -19.82 -10.68 3.78
CA PHE A 51 -20.87 -10.21 2.86
C PHE A 51 -20.47 -10.27 1.38
N GLY A 52 -19.70 -11.29 0.98
CA GLY A 52 -19.20 -11.43 -0.40
C GLY A 52 -18.02 -10.51 -0.75
N ILE A 53 -17.59 -9.63 0.15
CA ILE A 53 -16.41 -8.77 -0.03
C ILE A 53 -15.21 -9.45 0.64
N GLN A 54 -14.08 -9.49 -0.07
CA GLN A 54 -12.83 -10.05 0.42
C GLN A 54 -11.72 -9.01 0.35
N TYR A 55 -10.98 -8.87 1.45
CA TYR A 55 -9.79 -8.03 1.57
C TYR A 55 -8.60 -8.88 2.01
N LEU A 56 -7.51 -8.88 1.24
CA LEU A 56 -6.30 -9.65 1.54
C LEU A 56 -5.06 -8.75 1.59
N LEU A 57 -4.16 -9.04 2.52
CA LEU A 57 -2.76 -8.63 2.43
C LEU A 57 -1.97 -9.79 1.82
N LYS A 58 -1.43 -9.59 0.62
CA LYS A 58 -0.70 -10.60 -0.15
C LYS A 58 0.80 -10.58 0.10
N GLY A 59 1.36 -9.44 0.47
CA GLY A 59 2.79 -9.30 0.78
C GLY A 59 3.14 -7.93 1.32
N ILE A 60 4.24 -7.86 2.06
CA ILE A 60 4.90 -6.62 2.46
C ILE A 60 6.33 -6.70 1.93
N TYR A 61 6.75 -5.69 1.18
CA TYR A 61 8.11 -5.59 0.64
C TYR A 61 8.79 -4.35 1.21
N THR A 62 10.12 -4.34 1.20
CA THR A 62 10.88 -3.19 1.66
C THR A 62 11.99 -2.83 0.67
N HIS A 63 12.22 -1.52 0.51
CA HIS A 63 13.35 -0.98 -0.23
C HIS A 63 13.72 0.38 0.35
N ASN A 64 14.99 0.55 0.74
CA ASN A 64 15.54 1.80 1.28
C ASN A 64 14.67 2.46 2.36
N GLY A 65 14.19 1.65 3.31
CA GLY A 65 13.36 2.11 4.43
C GLY A 65 11.88 2.33 4.10
N LEU A 66 11.49 2.25 2.83
CA LEU A 66 10.08 2.27 2.43
C LEU A 66 9.45 0.88 2.58
N LEU A 67 8.17 0.86 2.97
CA LEU A 67 7.32 -0.33 3.01
C LEU A 67 6.30 -0.29 1.88
N TYR A 68 6.19 -1.41 1.16
CA TYR A 68 5.28 -1.58 0.03
C TYR A 68 4.28 -2.68 0.37
N PHE A 69 3.01 -2.31 0.53
CA PHE A 69 1.93 -3.24 0.84
C PHE A 69 1.25 -3.72 -0.45
N HIS A 70 1.25 -5.03 -0.69
CA HIS A 70 0.48 -5.64 -1.78
C HIS A 70 -0.85 -6.15 -1.24
N THR A 71 -1.94 -5.50 -1.62
CA THR A 71 -3.29 -5.81 -1.11
C THR A 71 -4.24 -6.16 -2.26
N GLU A 72 -5.25 -6.97 -1.99
CA GLU A 72 -6.25 -7.37 -2.98
C GLU A 72 -7.65 -7.21 -2.38
N ILE A 73 -8.53 -6.52 -3.13
CA ILE A 73 -9.95 -6.41 -2.82
C ILE A 73 -10.72 -7.14 -3.92
N LYS A 74 -11.65 -8.02 -3.54
CA LYS A 74 -12.51 -8.76 -4.46
C LYS A 74 -13.97 -8.63 -4.04
N ASN A 75 -14.81 -8.28 -5.00
CA ASN A 75 -16.26 -8.39 -4.87
C ASN A 75 -16.72 -9.73 -5.43
N GLN A 76 -17.31 -10.58 -4.59
CA GLN A 76 -18.00 -11.82 -4.96
C GLN A 76 -19.49 -11.75 -4.64
N SER A 77 -20.00 -10.57 -4.31
CA SER A 77 -21.43 -10.34 -4.12
C SER A 77 -22.09 -9.94 -5.45
N ASN A 78 -23.42 -9.93 -5.47
CA ASN A 78 -24.20 -9.43 -6.60
C ASN A 78 -24.49 -7.92 -6.49
N VAL A 79 -23.85 -7.23 -5.56
CA VAL A 79 -24.06 -5.80 -5.29
C VAL A 79 -22.78 -5.05 -5.61
N PRO A 80 -22.80 -4.06 -6.53
CA PRO A 80 -21.64 -3.22 -6.77
C PRO A 80 -21.31 -2.39 -5.52
N PHE A 81 -20.03 -2.13 -5.30
CA PHE A 81 -19.59 -1.21 -4.26
C PHE A 81 -18.47 -0.34 -4.80
N ASP A 82 -18.45 0.91 -4.33
CA ASP A 82 -17.34 1.83 -4.51
C ASP A 82 -16.51 1.87 -3.23
N VAL A 83 -15.22 2.16 -3.36
CA VAL A 83 -14.31 2.30 -2.23
C VAL A 83 -14.06 3.79 -2.01
N ASP A 84 -14.67 4.35 -0.97
CA ASP A 84 -14.52 5.78 -0.65
C ASP A 84 -13.13 6.09 -0.09
N TYR A 85 -12.72 5.33 0.94
CA TYR A 85 -11.41 5.46 1.57
C TYR A 85 -10.96 4.17 2.24
N ILE A 86 -9.64 4.03 2.41
CA ILE A 86 -9.02 2.94 3.15
C ILE A 86 -8.28 3.56 4.34
N THR A 87 -8.57 3.09 5.55
CA THR A 87 -7.87 3.53 6.76
C THR A 87 -6.83 2.51 7.16
N TRP A 88 -5.60 2.96 7.38
CA TRP A 88 -4.49 2.15 7.86
C TRP A 88 -4.03 2.62 9.23
N LYS A 89 -3.69 1.68 10.11
CA LYS A 89 -3.04 1.97 11.38
C LYS A 89 -1.75 1.16 11.46
N ILE A 90 -0.62 1.85 11.41
CA ILE A 90 0.70 1.27 11.61
C ILE A 90 1.10 1.54 13.07
N VAL A 91 1.39 0.49 13.82
CA VAL A 91 1.79 0.60 15.23
C VAL A 91 3.14 -0.08 15.38
N ASP A 92 4.11 0.65 15.91
CA ASP A 92 5.37 0.05 16.33
C ASP A 92 5.17 -0.67 17.67
N LYS A 93 5.49 -1.97 17.69
CA LYS A 93 5.45 -2.76 18.92
C LYS A 93 6.83 -2.73 19.54
N LYS A 94 7.01 -1.90 20.57
CA LYS A 94 8.20 -1.90 21.41
C LYS A 94 8.27 -3.21 22.21
N VAL A 95 8.90 -4.24 21.65
CA VAL A 95 9.22 -5.47 22.37
C VAL A 95 10.60 -5.27 23.01
N ALA A 96 10.65 -5.28 24.35
CA ALA A 96 11.94 -5.31 25.04
C ALA A 96 12.74 -6.53 24.56
N LYS A 97 13.99 -6.33 24.12
CA LYS A 97 14.90 -7.45 23.82
C LYS A 97 14.97 -8.31 25.08
N ARG A 98 14.63 -9.60 24.98
CA ARG A 98 14.86 -10.56 26.07
C ARG A 98 16.37 -10.70 26.22
N THR A 99 16.95 -10.08 27.25
CA THR A 99 18.30 -10.42 27.69
C THR A 99 18.23 -11.87 28.18
N ALA A 100 19.01 -12.78 27.59
CA ALA A 100 19.19 -14.09 28.18
C ALA A 100 19.88 -13.87 29.52
N VAL A 101 19.15 -14.07 30.62
CA VAL A 101 19.76 -14.20 31.95
C VAL A 101 20.20 -15.65 32.03
N GLN A 102 21.51 -15.86 32.16
CA GLN A 102 22.12 -17.16 32.35
C GLN A 102 22.63 -17.17 33.79
N GLU A 103 22.10 -18.08 34.62
CA GLU A 103 22.69 -18.44 35.91
C GLU A 103 23.95 -19.28 35.72
#